data_AF-A0AA38FBH5-F1
#
_entry.id   AF-A0AA38FBH5-F1
#
_cell.length_a   1.000
_cell.length_b   1.000
_cell.length_c   1.000
_cell.angle_alpha   90.00
_cell.angle_beta   90.00
_cell.angle_gamma   90.00
#
_symmetry.space_group_name_H-M   'P 1'
#
loop_
_entity.id
_entity.type
_entity.pdbx_description
1 polymer ?
#
loop_
_entity_poly.entity_id
_entity_poly.type
_entity_poly.pdbx_seq_one_letter_code
_entity_poly.pdbx_strand_id
1 'polypeptide(L)' 'NMSSNRPHFGAIVGRVANRIKNAQFTLDGKTYHLANNSGNNSIHGGLRGFDNVPWKVKERKQGSKPSIKFVYNSFDGEE' A
#
# COMPACT_ATOMS: atom_id res chain seq x y z
N ASN A 1 -13.21 18.14 -12.64
CA ASN A 1 -12.45 17.06 -13.30
C ASN A 1 -11.85 16.14 -12.23
N MET A 2 -12.47 14.96 -12.11
CA MET A 2 -12.18 13.78 -11.28
C MET A 2 -11.25 13.92 -10.06
N SER A 3 -11.82 14.28 -8.90
CA SER A 3 -11.29 13.72 -7.64
C SER A 3 -11.68 12.24 -7.60
N SER A 4 -10.74 11.37 -7.97
CA SER A 4 -10.82 9.93 -7.72
C SER A 4 -10.78 9.67 -6.20
N ASN A 5 -11.86 10.01 -5.51
CA ASN A 5 -12.03 9.64 -4.11
C ASN A 5 -12.46 8.17 -4.09
N ARG A 6 -11.51 7.25 -4.25
CA ARG A 6 -11.75 5.81 -4.11
C ARG A 6 -11.75 5.50 -2.61
N PRO A 7 -12.91 5.23 -1.99
CA PRO A 7 -12.91 4.83 -0.60
C PRO A 7 -12.24 3.46 -0.50
N HIS A 8 -11.14 3.34 0.27
CA HIS A 8 -10.37 2.10 0.46
C HIS A 8 -11.12 1.08 1.35
N PHE A 9 -12.44 0.93 1.19
CA PHE A 9 -13.27 0.04 2.01
C PHE A 9 -12.80 -1.41 1.88
N GLY A 10 -12.46 -2.02 3.02
CA GLY A 10 -12.03 -3.42 3.10
C GLY A 10 -10.65 -3.72 2.48
N ALA A 11 -9.93 -2.69 2.00
CA ALA A 11 -8.64 -2.88 1.35
C ALA A 11 -7.51 -3.12 2.35
N ILE A 12 -6.49 -3.85 1.91
CA ILE A 12 -5.19 -3.90 2.60
C ILE A 12 -4.39 -2.68 2.11
N VAL A 13 -4.19 -1.69 2.96
CA VAL A 13 -3.46 -0.46 2.62
C VAL A 13 -1.98 -0.60 2.95
N GLY A 14 -1.12 -0.15 2.05
CA GLY A 14 0.33 -0.18 2.27
C GLY A 14 1.13 0.19 1.02
N ARG A 15 2.45 0.35 1.11
CA ARG A 15 3.30 -0.10 2.25
C ARG A 15 3.17 0.74 3.52
N VAL A 16 2.87 2.02 3.38
CA VAL A 16 2.63 2.92 4.51
C VAL A 16 1.19 3.43 4.43
N ALA A 17 0.42 3.18 5.48
CA ALA A 17 -0.92 3.73 5.60
C ALA A 17 -0.85 5.22 5.98
N ASN A 18 -1.78 6.00 5.43
CA ASN A 18 -1.84 7.46 5.57
C ASN A 18 -0.64 8.16 4.91
N ARG A 19 -0.34 9.39 5.34
CA ARG A 19 0.53 10.34 4.63
C ARG A 19 1.99 10.23 5.06
N ILE A 20 2.89 10.27 4.07
CA ILE A 20 4.30 10.64 4.23
C ILE A 20 4.45 12.07 3.73
N LYS A 21 4.91 12.96 4.62
CA LYS A 21 5.08 14.38 4.35
C LYS A 21 6.09 14.60 3.23
N ASN A 22 5.78 15.52 2.31
CA ASN A 22 6.68 15.89 1.20
C ASN A 22 7.04 14.71 0.26
N ALA A 23 6.25 13.62 0.33
CA ALA A 23 6.52 12.35 -0.36
C ALA A 23 7.98 11.91 -0.26
N GLN A 24 8.59 12.05 0.91
CA GLN A 24 9.96 11.61 1.12
C GLN A 24 10.19 11.16 2.56
N PHE A 25 11.17 10.31 2.74
CA PHE A 25 11.68 9.93 4.04
C PHE A 25 13.18 9.63 3.94
N THR A 26 13.87 9.68 5.08
CA THR A 26 15.28 9.29 5.17
C THR A 26 15.36 7.98 5.94
N LEU A 27 16.07 7.01 5.37
CA LEU A 27 16.37 5.72 5.99
C LEU A 27 17.87 5.46 5.80
N ASP A 28 18.56 5.14 6.88
CA ASP A 28 20.01 4.85 6.88
C ASP A 28 20.86 5.92 6.17
N GLY A 29 20.52 7.19 6.40
CA GLY A 29 21.23 8.34 5.81
C GLY A 29 20.92 8.61 4.34
N LYS A 30 20.11 7.78 3.67
CA LYS A 30 19.66 7.99 2.30
C LYS A 30 18.24 8.55 2.28
N THR A 31 18.04 9.62 1.51
CA THR A 31 16.71 10.17 1.23
C THR A 31 16.07 9.42 0.07
N TYR A 32 14.85 8.96 0.30
CA TYR A 32 13.98 8.32 -0.68
C TYR A 32 12.85 9.26 -1.03
N HIS A 33 12.59 9.41 -2.31
CA HIS A 33 11.45 10.15 -2.85
C HIS A 33 10.40 9.18 -3.34
N LEU A 34 9.14 9.50 -3.09
CA LEU A 34 7.94 8.73 -3.42
C LEU A 34 7.05 9.55 -4.36
N ALA A 35 6.01 8.94 -4.92
CA ALA A 35 5.02 9.68 -5.68
C ALA A 35 4.21 10.65 -4.80
N ASN A 36 4.03 11.88 -5.28
CA ASN A 36 3.10 12.87 -4.76
C ASN A 36 1.68 12.58 -5.26
N ASN A 37 0.97 11.66 -4.59
CA ASN A 37 -0.42 11.29 -4.95
C ASN A 37 -1.48 11.96 -4.07
N SER A 38 -1.10 12.83 -3.13
CA SER A 38 -2.01 13.65 -2.31
C SER A 38 -1.40 15.00 -1.97
N GLY A 39 -1.54 15.96 -2.88
CA GLY A 39 -0.84 17.25 -2.79
C GLY A 39 0.67 16.99 -2.77
N ASN A 40 1.38 17.58 -1.81
CA ASN A 40 2.82 17.35 -1.62
C ASN A 40 3.13 16.06 -0.83
N ASN A 41 2.15 15.20 -0.56
CA ASN A 41 2.36 14.00 0.25
C ASN A 41 2.21 12.74 -0.61
N SER A 42 2.86 11.68 -0.16
CA SER A 42 2.48 10.32 -0.56
C SER A 42 1.42 9.81 0.41
N ILE A 43 0.33 9.23 -0.06
CA ILE A 43 -0.75 8.66 0.74
C ILE A 43 -0.96 7.20 0.37
N HIS A 44 -1.21 6.36 1.37
CA HIS A 44 -1.69 4.98 1.21
C HIS A 44 -0.80 4.09 0.31
N GLY A 45 0.50 4.36 0.27
CA GLY A 45 1.47 3.57 -0.50
C GLY A 45 1.69 4.00 -1.94
N GLY A 46 1.24 5.20 -2.31
CA GLY A 46 1.61 5.81 -3.60
C GLY A 46 0.69 5.42 -4.75
N LEU A 47 1.25 5.31 -5.96
CA LEU A 47 0.47 5.07 -7.19
C LEU A 47 -0.02 3.62 -7.31
N ARG A 48 0.77 2.65 -6.84
CA ARG A 48 0.38 1.23 -6.75
C ARG A 48 0.59 0.72 -5.33
N GLY A 49 -0.29 1.17 -4.44
CA GLY A 49 -0.38 0.66 -3.07
C GLY A 49 -0.89 -0.79 -3.01
N PHE A 50 -0.82 -1.39 -1.83
CA PHE A 50 -1.29 -2.75 -1.54
C PHE A 50 -2.80 -2.96 -1.77
N ASP A 51 -3.55 -1.88 -1.92
CA ASP A 51 -4.96 -1.89 -2.30
C ASP A 51 -5.15 -2.18 -3.81
N ASN A 52 -4.05 -2.16 -4.59
CA ASN A 52 -4.06 -2.34 -6.04
C ASN A 52 -3.09 -3.43 -6.52
N VAL A 53 -2.79 -4.43 -5.67
CA VAL A 53 -1.93 -5.57 -6.04
C VAL A 53 -2.69 -6.90 -6.05
N PRO A 54 -2.32 -7.84 -6.95
CA PRO A 54 -2.97 -9.15 -7.02
C PRO A 54 -2.45 -10.07 -5.90
N TRP A 55 -3.03 -9.94 -4.71
CA TRP A 55 -2.74 -10.81 -3.57
C TRP A 55 -2.95 -12.29 -3.92
N LYS A 56 -1.92 -13.12 -3.70
CA LYS A 56 -2.03 -14.58 -3.85
C LYS A 56 -2.63 -15.18 -2.58
N VAL A 57 -3.59 -16.07 -2.72
CA VAL A 57 -4.07 -16.89 -1.59
C VAL A 57 -3.07 -18.01 -1.37
N LYS A 58 -2.34 -17.97 -0.24
CA LYS A 58 -1.40 -19.01 0.15
C LYS A 58 -2.09 -20.17 0.88
N GLU A 59 -3.11 -19.86 1.67
CA GLU A 59 -3.78 -20.85 2.53
C GLU A 59 -5.21 -20.42 2.83
N ARG A 60 -6.14 -21.38 2.90
CA ARG A 60 -7.51 -21.18 3.35
C ARG A 60 -7.89 -22.32 4.29
N LYS A 61 -8.23 -22.00 5.54
CA LYS A 61 -8.72 -22.95 6.54
C LYS A 61 -10.22 -22.77 6.75
N GLN A 62 -10.95 -23.88 6.83
CA GLN A 62 -12.37 -23.93 7.12
C GLN A 62 -12.61 -24.50 8.53
N GLY A 63 -13.88 -24.54 8.96
CA GLY A 63 -14.29 -25.07 10.27
C GLY A 63 -14.68 -23.97 11.26
N SER A 64 -14.65 -24.30 12.56
CA SER A 64 -15.12 -23.41 13.63
C SER A 64 -14.30 -22.13 13.81
N LYS A 65 -13.08 -22.08 13.25
CA LYS A 65 -12.19 -20.89 13.24
C LYS A 65 -11.61 -20.70 11.84
N PRO A 66 -12.42 -20.19 10.88
CA PRO A 66 -11.97 -20.04 9.51
C PRO A 66 -10.87 -18.97 9.40
N SER A 67 -9.95 -19.14 8.45
CA SER A 67 -8.91 -18.15 8.16
C SER A 67 -8.45 -18.21 6.69
N ILE A 68 -7.90 -17.11 6.19
CA ILE A 68 -7.28 -17.01 4.87
C ILE A 68 -5.94 -16.28 5.02
N LYS A 69 -4.92 -16.76 4.31
CA LYS A 69 -3.59 -16.16 4.28
C LYS A 69 -3.31 -15.65 2.87
N PHE A 70 -3.14 -14.34 2.76
CA PHE A 70 -2.70 -13.68 1.53
C PHE A 70 -1.19 -13.46 1.56
N VAL A 71 -0.55 -13.52 0.40
CA VAL A 71 0.86 -13.17 0.23
C VAL A 71 1.06 -12.34 -1.03
N TYR A 72 1.95 -11.36 -0.93
CA TYR A 72 2.42 -10.54 -2.03
C TYR A 72 3.91 -10.30 -1.82
N ASN A 73 4.72 -10.42 -2.88
CA ASN A 73 6.14 -10.13 -2.81
C ASN A 73 6.38 -8.74 -3.37
N SER A 74 6.73 -7.81 -2.48
CA SER A 74 6.98 -6.45 -2.90
C SER A 74 8.46 -6.18 -3.09
N PHE A 75 8.90 -6.18 -4.35
CA PHE A 75 10.30 -6.04 -4.72
C PHE A 75 10.87 -4.66 -4.33
N ASP A 76 12.19 -4.57 -4.27
CA ASP A 76 12.87 -3.30 -4.03
C ASP A 76 12.53 -2.27 -5.12
N GLY A 77 12.36 -1.01 -4.72
CA GLY A 77 11.97 0.08 -5.61
C GLY A 77 10.57 0.00 -6.20
N GLU A 78 9.75 -1.01 -5.84
CA GLU A 78 8.37 -1.09 -6.33
C GLU A 78 7.50 0.04 -5.76
N GLU A 79 6.97 0.83 -6.71
CA GLU A 79 5.85 1.78 -6.63
C GLU A 79 5.16 1.91 -8.00
#